data_AF-A0A7Z8E051-F1
#
_entry.id   AF-A0A7Z8E051-F1
#
_cell.length_a   1.000
_cell.length_b   1.000
_cell.length_c   1.000
_cell.angle_alpha   90.00
_cell.angle_beta   90.00
_cell.angle_gamma   90.00
#
_symmetry.space_group_name_H-M   'P 1'
#
loop_
_entity.id
_entity.type
_entity.pdbx_description
1 polymer ?
#
loop_
_entity_poly.entity_id
_entity_poly.type
_entity_poly.pdbx_seq_one_letter_code
_entity_poly.pdbx_strand_id
1 'polypeptide(L)'
;MLPVSSSASNNLNHPIHKSNTRQGVLQAEGEKARTIVNVDVAPKANKRPRLLLNLSAASREISIGSGLEGDVFKDKNNPGFVIKRYHTSDDAGEECELFNRFYGEGSAEVFVENGKTHLRMLEVPGTPLKKLSEFPKDSEKLFLNMIIDMAEHKIIHGDLHMENILYDESAHRFWPIDFSNSYERYYSLDGDKKPFANELSESDFSSVLTALRNRIGWFL
;
A
#
# COMPACT_ATOMS: atom_id res chain seq x y z
N MET A 1 23.84 -47.15 -4.94
CA MET A 1 24.25 -47.42 -6.34
C MET A 1 23.74 -46.27 -7.20
N LEU A 2 24.47 -45.90 -8.26
CA LEU A 2 23.94 -45.09 -9.38
C LEU A 2 23.50 -46.04 -10.51
N PRO A 3 22.66 -45.59 -11.46
CA PRO A 3 23.12 -45.01 -12.73
C PRO A 3 22.55 -43.58 -12.96
N VAL A 4 23.07 -42.61 -13.77
CA VAL A 4 23.71 -42.53 -15.11
C VAL A 4 22.83 -43.01 -16.28
N SER A 5 22.66 -42.36 -17.44
CA SER A 5 22.92 -41.00 -17.98
C SER A 5 21.94 -40.84 -19.20
N SER A 6 21.95 -39.86 -20.13
CA SER A 6 22.96 -38.94 -20.64
C SER A 6 22.37 -37.67 -21.29
N SER A 7 23.25 -36.70 -21.51
CA SER A 7 23.14 -35.45 -22.30
C SER A 7 23.01 -35.60 -23.82
N ALA A 8 22.49 -34.58 -24.49
CA ALA A 8 22.90 -34.16 -25.85
C ALA A 8 22.71 -32.65 -26.06
N SER A 9 23.59 -32.01 -26.83
CA SER A 9 23.56 -30.58 -27.18
C SER A 9 23.72 -30.40 -28.69
N ASN A 10 23.27 -29.27 -29.26
CA ASN A 10 23.84 -28.74 -30.50
C ASN A 10 23.51 -27.25 -30.73
N ASN A 11 24.53 -26.49 -31.15
CA ASN A 11 24.40 -25.18 -31.80
C ASN A 11 24.45 -25.37 -33.33
N LEU A 12 23.95 -24.42 -34.11
CA LEU A 12 24.48 -24.08 -35.45
C LEU A 12 23.92 -22.73 -35.97
N ASN A 13 24.53 -22.17 -37.01
CA ASN A 13 24.47 -20.73 -37.35
C ASN A 13 23.53 -20.34 -38.50
N HIS A 14 23.27 -19.02 -38.59
CA HIS A 14 22.72 -18.30 -39.76
C HIS A 14 23.42 -18.63 -41.10
N PRO A 15 22.73 -18.37 -42.24
CA PRO A 15 23.14 -17.18 -43.00
C PRO A 15 21.99 -16.28 -43.51
N ILE A 16 22.38 -15.16 -44.14
CA ILE A 16 21.55 -14.05 -44.62
C ILE A 16 21.12 -14.27 -46.08
N HIS A 17 20.00 -13.65 -46.51
CA HIS A 17 19.84 -13.25 -47.92
C HIS A 17 19.23 -11.85 -48.07
N LYS A 18 19.55 -11.16 -49.18
CA LYS A 18 19.19 -9.76 -49.45
C LYS A 18 18.22 -9.63 -50.64
N SER A 19 17.43 -8.54 -50.59
CA SER A 19 16.99 -7.66 -51.70
C SER A 19 16.40 -8.26 -52.98
N ASN A 20 15.25 -7.72 -53.41
CA ASN A 20 15.26 -6.89 -54.62
C ASN A 20 14.10 -5.90 -54.72
N THR A 21 14.31 -4.81 -55.47
CA THR A 21 13.35 -3.73 -55.69
C THR A 21 12.90 -3.74 -57.16
N ARG A 22 11.60 -3.54 -57.44
CA ARG A 22 11.14 -3.05 -58.74
C ARG A 22 10.01 -2.04 -58.60
N GLN A 23 10.13 -0.95 -59.35
CA GLN A 23 9.06 0.03 -59.56
C GLN A 23 8.14 -0.44 -60.69
N GLY A 24 6.89 -0.01 -60.65
CA GLY A 24 5.94 -0.08 -61.76
C GLY A 24 4.99 1.11 -61.67
N VAL A 25 4.81 1.84 -62.75
CA VAL A 25 3.96 3.03 -62.85
C VAL A 25 3.16 2.93 -64.14
N LEU A 26 1.84 3.12 -64.08
CA LEU A 26 1.04 3.91 -65.04
C LEU A 26 -0.44 3.99 -64.60
N GLN A 27 -1.19 4.85 -65.30
CA GLN A 27 -2.55 5.32 -65.02
C GLN A 27 -3.61 4.25 -65.41
N ALA A 28 -4.93 4.39 -65.20
CA ALA A 28 -5.74 5.60 -64.95
C ALA A 28 -7.08 5.32 -64.22
N GLU A 29 -7.68 6.42 -63.72
CA GLU A 29 -9.12 6.74 -63.52
C GLU A 29 -10.12 5.76 -62.86
N GLY A 30 -11.05 6.34 -62.08
CA GLY A 30 -12.14 5.60 -61.45
C GLY A 30 -12.74 6.28 -60.20
N GLU A 31 -13.39 7.43 -60.34
CA GLU A 31 -14.06 8.10 -59.22
C GLU A 31 -15.30 7.29 -58.73
N LYS A 32 -15.23 6.71 -57.53
CA LYS A 32 -16.41 6.28 -56.77
C LYS A 32 -16.27 6.61 -55.27
N ALA A 33 -17.43 6.82 -54.64
CA ALA A 33 -17.57 7.46 -53.33
C ALA A 33 -16.76 6.81 -52.19
N ARG A 34 -16.09 7.65 -51.38
CA ARG A 34 -15.47 7.26 -50.11
C ARG A 34 -16.49 7.33 -48.96
N THR A 35 -17.20 6.24 -48.71
CA THR A 35 -17.86 6.05 -47.41
C THR A 35 -16.82 5.56 -46.41
N ILE A 36 -16.17 6.48 -45.70
CA ILE A 36 -15.29 6.12 -44.58
C ILE A 36 -16.19 5.93 -43.36
N VAL A 37 -16.29 4.68 -42.89
CA VAL A 37 -16.80 4.38 -41.55
C VAL A 37 -15.82 4.93 -40.52
N ASN A 38 -16.31 5.74 -39.58
CA ASN A 38 -15.53 6.11 -38.40
C ASN A 38 -15.28 4.85 -37.59
N VAL A 39 -14.02 4.45 -37.45
CA VAL A 39 -13.60 3.47 -36.44
C VAL A 39 -13.23 4.29 -35.21
N ASP A 40 -14.00 4.10 -34.12
CA ASP A 40 -13.76 4.84 -32.88
C ASP A 40 -12.35 4.57 -32.35
N VAL A 41 -11.60 5.66 -32.15
CA VAL A 41 -10.23 5.60 -31.66
C VAL A 41 -10.26 5.18 -30.19
N ALA A 42 -9.70 4.00 -29.90
CA ALA A 42 -9.62 3.46 -28.54
C ALA A 42 -9.06 4.51 -27.55
N PRO A 43 -9.61 4.61 -26.34
CA PRO A 43 -9.25 5.66 -25.40
C PRO A 43 -7.76 5.59 -25.06
N LYS A 44 -7.05 6.71 -25.24
CA LYS A 44 -5.63 6.83 -24.85
C LYS A 44 -5.51 6.51 -23.36
N ALA A 45 -4.62 5.57 -23.03
CA ALA A 45 -4.35 5.23 -21.64
C ALA A 45 -3.99 6.50 -20.84
N ASN A 46 -4.78 6.79 -19.80
CA ASN A 46 -4.62 8.00 -19.00
C ASN A 46 -3.23 8.00 -18.35
N LYS A 47 -2.42 9.03 -18.64
CA LYS A 47 -1.17 9.24 -17.92
C LYS A 47 -1.51 9.51 -16.46
N ARG A 48 -0.95 8.72 -15.54
CA ARG A 48 -1.10 8.90 -14.09
C ARG A 48 -0.84 10.38 -13.72
N PRO A 49 -1.64 10.99 -12.85
CA PRO A 49 -1.43 12.39 -12.46
C PRO A 49 -0.05 12.55 -11.84
N ARG A 50 0.72 13.53 -12.32
CA ARG A 50 1.97 13.94 -11.68
C ARG A 50 1.64 14.99 -10.63
N LEU A 51 1.95 14.69 -9.37
CA LEU A 51 1.91 15.66 -8.27
C LEU A 51 2.83 16.83 -8.62
N LEU A 52 2.24 18.03 -8.77
CA LEU A 52 2.98 19.27 -8.90
C LEU A 52 3.17 19.85 -7.50
N LEU A 53 4.36 19.67 -6.94
CA LEU A 53 4.73 20.32 -5.68
C LEU A 53 4.89 21.83 -5.86
N ASN A 54 4.32 22.60 -4.92
CA ASN A 54 4.52 24.03 -4.81
C ASN A 54 5.36 24.34 -3.56
N LEU A 55 6.65 24.66 -3.75
CA LEU A 55 7.58 24.95 -2.67
C LEU A 55 7.66 26.45 -2.35
N SER A 56 6.95 26.90 -1.32
CA SER A 56 7.40 28.06 -0.53
C SER A 56 6.64 28.20 0.81
N ALA A 57 7.22 27.69 1.90
CA ALA A 57 6.89 28.09 3.27
C ALA A 57 8.07 27.77 4.21
N ALA A 58 8.38 28.67 5.15
CA ALA A 58 9.55 28.53 6.02
C ALA A 58 9.31 27.55 7.20
N SER A 59 9.61 26.28 6.95
CA SER A 59 10.27 25.34 7.88
C SER A 59 9.72 25.09 9.30
N ARG A 60 8.48 25.46 9.64
CA ARG A 60 7.79 24.79 10.76
C ARG A 60 7.69 23.29 10.45
N GLU A 61 7.96 22.44 11.43
CA GLU A 61 7.66 21.01 11.29
C GLU A 61 6.14 20.82 11.36
N ILE A 62 5.58 20.14 10.36
CA ILE A 62 4.15 19.86 10.30
C ILE A 62 3.95 18.51 11.00
N SER A 63 3.67 18.56 12.29
CA SER A 63 3.13 17.39 13.01
C SER A 63 1.77 17.03 12.42
N ILE A 64 1.53 15.74 12.23
CA ILE A 64 0.28 15.15 11.72
C ILE A 64 -0.35 14.17 12.72
N GLY A 65 0.45 13.67 13.66
CA GLY A 65 0.06 12.79 14.76
C GLY A 65 1.01 12.92 15.94
N SER A 66 0.52 12.53 17.11
CA SER A 66 1.24 12.47 18.38
C SER A 66 0.56 11.38 19.22
N GLY A 67 1.35 10.49 19.81
CA GLY A 67 0.89 9.34 20.59
C GLY A 67 1.82 9.04 21.75
N LEU A 68 1.61 7.91 22.43
CA LEU A 68 2.43 7.52 23.59
C LEU A 68 3.87 7.16 23.20
N GLU A 69 4.04 6.45 22.07
CA GLU A 69 5.37 5.99 21.64
C GLU A 69 6.14 7.03 20.81
N GLY A 70 5.48 8.07 20.28
CA GLY A 70 6.15 9.07 19.45
C GLY A 70 5.27 10.11 18.76
N ASP A 71 5.96 11.04 18.09
CA ASP A 71 5.36 12.15 17.33
C ASP A 71 5.65 11.99 15.83
N VAL A 72 4.63 12.19 14.98
CA VAL A 72 4.73 11.98 13.52
C VAL A 72 4.70 13.32 12.78
N PHE A 73 5.69 13.54 11.91
CA PHE A 73 5.88 14.78 11.15
C PHE A 73 6.01 14.53 9.64
N LYS A 74 5.63 15.49 8.81
CA LYS A 74 5.93 15.48 7.36
C LYS A 74 7.44 15.54 7.11
N ASP A 75 7.97 14.66 6.26
CA ASP A 75 9.34 14.84 5.74
C ASP A 75 9.36 15.99 4.72
N LYS A 76 10.15 17.03 5.00
CA LYS A 76 10.28 18.22 4.15
C LYS A 76 11.16 17.97 2.92
N ASN A 77 12.04 16.96 2.99
CA ASN A 77 13.01 16.61 1.97
C ASN A 77 12.48 15.50 1.04
N ASN A 78 11.60 14.63 1.58
CA ASN A 78 11.01 13.50 0.86
C ASN A 78 9.46 13.63 0.80
N PRO A 79 8.90 14.36 -0.18
CA PRO A 79 7.46 14.51 -0.32
C PRO A 79 6.72 13.19 -0.49
N GLY A 80 5.65 12.99 0.27
CA GLY A 80 4.93 11.72 0.35
C GLY A 80 5.50 10.73 1.38
N PHE A 81 6.47 11.16 2.19
CA PHE A 81 6.93 10.44 3.38
C PHE A 81 6.68 11.27 4.66
N VAL A 82 6.61 10.54 5.77
CA VAL A 82 6.49 11.05 7.13
C VAL A 82 7.60 10.44 7.99
N ILE A 83 7.94 11.10 9.09
CA ILE A 83 8.93 10.65 10.07
C ILE A 83 8.23 10.52 11.42
N LYS A 84 8.17 9.29 11.96
CA LYS A 84 7.81 9.01 13.36
C LYS A 84 9.07 9.16 14.21
N ARG A 85 9.02 10.07 15.17
CA ARG A 85 10.06 10.28 16.17
C ARG A 85 9.62 9.68 17.50
N TYR A 86 10.24 8.56 17.85
CA TYR A 86 9.91 7.83 19.07
C TYR A 86 10.41 8.54 20.32
N HIS A 87 9.72 8.31 21.44
CA HIS A 87 10.17 8.76 22.76
C HIS A 87 11.18 7.79 23.38
N THR A 88 11.04 6.50 23.07
CA THR A 88 11.93 5.36 23.34
C THR A 88 12.65 4.91 22.05
N SER A 89 13.61 3.96 22.09
CA SER A 89 14.45 3.64 20.92
C SER A 89 14.14 2.35 20.18
N ASP A 90 13.32 1.46 20.76
CA ASP A 90 13.51 0.02 20.54
C ASP A 90 12.54 -0.57 19.50
N ASP A 91 11.29 -0.10 19.43
CA ASP A 91 10.23 -0.71 18.60
C ASP A 91 10.28 -0.31 17.11
N ALA A 92 11.09 0.70 16.77
CA ALA A 92 11.20 1.25 15.41
C ALA A 92 11.62 0.21 14.35
N GLY A 93 12.35 -0.83 14.76
CA GLY A 93 12.75 -1.93 13.87
C GLY A 93 11.59 -2.83 13.47
N GLU A 94 10.77 -3.26 14.44
CA GLU A 94 9.63 -4.14 14.17
C GLU A 94 8.55 -3.41 13.35
N GLU A 95 8.20 -2.17 13.72
CA GLU A 95 7.23 -1.36 12.96
C GLU A 95 7.70 -1.16 11.51
N CYS A 96 9.01 -0.94 11.27
CA CYS A 96 9.59 -0.84 9.94
C CYS A 96 9.47 -2.14 9.12
N GLU A 97 9.73 -3.30 9.73
CA GLU A 97 9.55 -4.60 9.04
C GLU A 97 8.08 -4.86 8.71
N LEU A 98 7.16 -4.54 9.61
CA LEU A 98 5.71 -4.74 9.41
C LEU A 98 5.16 -3.78 8.36
N PHE A 99 5.58 -2.51 8.38
CA PHE A 99 5.17 -1.52 7.39
C PHE A 99 5.65 -1.90 5.98
N ASN A 100 6.93 -2.29 5.81
CA ASN A 100 7.43 -2.80 4.54
C ASN A 100 6.74 -4.09 4.09
N ARG A 101 6.35 -4.97 5.03
CA ARG A 101 5.63 -6.20 4.71
C ARG A 101 4.23 -5.93 4.14
N PHE A 102 3.53 -4.91 4.61
CA PHE A 102 2.16 -4.58 4.18
C PHE A 102 2.12 -3.60 2.99
N TYR A 103 2.94 -2.55 3.01
CA TYR A 103 2.98 -1.50 1.98
C TYR A 103 4.01 -1.74 0.87
N GLY A 104 4.85 -2.77 1.01
CA GLY A 104 5.88 -3.18 0.05
C GLY A 104 7.29 -2.70 0.40
N GLU A 105 8.30 -3.39 -0.13
CA GLU A 105 9.72 -3.12 0.11
C GLU A 105 10.12 -1.67 -0.21
N GLY A 106 10.76 -0.99 0.73
CA GLY A 106 11.16 0.41 0.61
C GLY A 106 10.04 1.43 0.89
N SER A 107 8.91 0.98 1.47
CA SER A 107 7.86 1.87 1.96
C SER A 107 8.16 2.45 3.35
N ALA A 108 9.12 1.88 4.08
CA ALA A 108 9.67 2.46 5.30
C ALA A 108 11.18 2.17 5.48
N GLU A 109 11.88 3.03 6.21
CA GLU A 109 13.29 2.87 6.60
C GLU A 109 13.57 3.44 8.00
N VAL A 110 14.38 2.73 8.79
CA VAL A 110 14.90 3.24 10.07
C VAL A 110 16.20 4.03 9.82
N PHE A 111 16.30 5.21 10.43
CA PHE A 111 17.53 6.01 10.41
C PHE A 111 17.84 6.60 11.79
N VAL A 112 19.10 6.94 12.02
CA VAL A 112 19.56 7.58 13.26
C VAL A 112 19.92 9.03 13.00
N GLU A 113 19.33 9.95 13.76
CA GLU A 113 19.64 11.38 13.72
C GLU A 113 19.86 11.88 15.16
N ASN A 114 20.94 12.64 15.40
CA ASN A 114 21.31 13.16 16.73
C ASN A 114 21.37 12.09 17.86
N GLY A 115 21.68 10.84 17.50
CA GLY A 115 21.73 9.71 18.44
C GLY A 115 20.38 9.10 18.81
N LYS A 116 19.29 9.50 18.14
CA LYS A 116 17.95 8.90 18.28
C LYS A 116 17.55 8.11 17.04
N THR A 117 16.84 7.01 17.26
CA THR A 117 16.19 6.20 16.22
C THR A 117 14.92 6.87 15.73
N HIS A 118 14.70 6.86 14.41
CA HIS A 118 13.53 7.42 13.76
C HIS A 118 13.07 6.49 12.63
N LEU A 119 11.76 6.42 12.40
CA LEU A 119 11.18 5.68 11.27
C LEU A 119 10.70 6.68 10.22
N ARG A 120 11.29 6.65 9.02
CA ARG A 120 10.69 7.26 7.83
C ARG A 120 9.75 6.24 7.21
N MET A 121 8.52 6.62 6.88
CA MET A 121 7.55 5.75 6.20
C MET A 121 6.73 6.54 5.17
N LEU A 122 6.11 5.85 4.21
CA LEU A 122 5.18 6.49 3.27
C LEU A 122 4.02 7.17 4.02
N GLU A 123 3.58 8.31 3.49
CA GLU A 123 2.34 8.94 3.93
C GLU A 123 1.15 8.13 3.42
N VAL A 124 0.57 7.33 4.31
CA VAL A 124 -0.66 6.59 4.04
C VAL A 124 -1.82 7.58 3.85
N PRO A 125 -2.58 7.51 2.74
CA PRO A 125 -3.64 8.47 2.46
C PRO A 125 -4.89 8.22 3.30
N GLY A 126 -5.65 9.30 3.55
CA GLY A 126 -6.98 9.23 4.17
C GLY A 126 -7.09 10.00 5.48
N THR A 127 -8.23 9.82 6.16
CA THR A 127 -8.56 10.44 7.45
C THR A 127 -8.78 9.34 8.50
N PRO A 128 -8.19 9.43 9.72
CA PRO A 128 -8.45 8.47 10.80
C PRO A 128 -9.94 8.33 11.09
N LEU A 129 -10.45 7.09 11.28
CA LEU A 129 -11.88 6.84 11.49
C LEU A 129 -12.47 7.63 12.66
N LYS A 130 -11.72 7.82 13.76
CA LYS A 130 -12.14 8.63 14.92
C LYS A 130 -12.37 10.11 14.59
N LYS A 131 -11.81 10.62 13.48
CA LYS A 131 -11.96 12.00 13.01
C LYS A 131 -13.07 12.17 11.96
N LEU A 132 -13.73 11.09 11.53
CA LEU A 132 -14.85 11.14 10.59
C LEU A 132 -16.17 11.42 11.31
N SER A 133 -16.98 12.33 10.76
CA SER A 133 -18.36 12.57 11.22
C SER A 133 -19.34 11.48 10.79
N GLU A 134 -19.10 10.87 9.63
CA GLU A 134 -19.91 9.77 9.06
C GLU A 134 -18.99 8.71 8.44
N PHE A 135 -19.39 7.44 8.49
CA PHE A 135 -18.67 6.35 7.83
C PHE A 135 -19.31 5.99 6.48
N PRO A 136 -18.54 5.48 5.50
CA PRO A 136 -19.10 4.95 4.25
C PRO A 136 -20.15 3.86 4.54
N LYS A 137 -21.16 3.77 3.67
CA LYS A 137 -22.36 2.92 3.91
C LYS A 137 -22.02 1.43 4.05
N ASP A 138 -20.91 1.01 3.44
CA ASP A 138 -20.32 -0.32 3.41
C ASP A 138 -19.06 -0.45 4.30
N SER A 139 -18.90 0.43 5.30
CA SER A 139 -17.75 0.46 6.24
C SER A 139 -17.37 -0.88 6.85
N GLU A 140 -18.35 -1.70 7.26
CA GLU A 140 -18.11 -3.06 7.76
C GLU A 140 -17.36 -3.92 6.72
N LYS A 141 -17.72 -3.84 5.45
CA LYS A 141 -17.04 -4.56 4.37
C LYS A 141 -15.63 -4.02 4.14
N LEU A 142 -15.44 -2.70 4.17
CA LEU A 142 -14.11 -2.09 4.03
C LEU A 142 -13.17 -2.50 5.18
N PHE A 143 -13.69 -2.59 6.41
CA PHE A 143 -12.96 -3.09 7.57
C PHE A 143 -12.62 -4.58 7.43
N LEU A 144 -13.60 -5.44 7.15
CA LEU A 144 -13.34 -6.87 6.97
C LEU A 144 -12.34 -7.16 5.84
N ASN A 145 -12.41 -6.41 4.73
CA ASN A 145 -11.39 -6.46 3.68
C ASN A 145 -9.99 -6.07 4.20
N MET A 146 -9.87 -4.99 4.97
CA MET A 146 -8.59 -4.55 5.55
C MET A 146 -7.99 -5.59 6.53
N ILE A 147 -8.82 -6.30 7.29
CA ILE A 147 -8.38 -7.41 8.14
C ILE A 147 -7.90 -8.60 7.31
N ILE A 148 -8.54 -8.89 6.16
CA ILE A 148 -8.08 -9.90 5.21
C ILE A 148 -6.74 -9.50 4.58
N ASP A 149 -6.61 -8.25 4.10
CA ASP A 149 -5.34 -7.70 3.57
C ASP A 149 -4.19 -7.90 4.58
N MET A 150 -4.42 -7.65 5.88
CA MET A 150 -3.41 -7.87 6.93
C MET A 150 -3.12 -9.36 7.18
N ALA A 151 -4.16 -10.20 7.18
CA ALA A 151 -4.00 -11.64 7.39
C ALA A 151 -3.18 -12.32 6.26
N GLU A 152 -3.35 -11.89 5.01
CA GLU A 152 -2.52 -12.36 3.87
C GLU A 152 -1.03 -12.03 4.07
N HIS A 153 -0.72 -10.90 4.72
CA HIS A 153 0.65 -10.47 5.07
C HIS A 153 1.14 -11.01 6.42
N LYS A 154 0.39 -11.93 7.06
CA LYS A 154 0.65 -12.47 8.41
C LYS A 154 0.75 -11.39 9.50
N ILE A 155 -0.20 -10.46 9.50
CA ILE A 155 -0.33 -9.42 10.52
C ILE A 155 -1.64 -9.63 11.27
N ILE A 156 -1.55 -9.78 12.61
CA ILE A 156 -2.69 -9.58 13.52
C ILE A 156 -2.34 -8.33 14.32
N HIS A 157 -2.98 -7.21 13.97
CA HIS A 157 -2.65 -5.88 14.49
C HIS A 157 -2.79 -5.84 16.02
N GLY A 158 -1.71 -5.52 16.73
CA GLY A 158 -1.68 -5.55 18.19
C GLY A 158 -2.40 -4.38 18.87
N ASP A 159 -2.56 -3.26 18.17
CA ASP A 159 -3.23 -2.03 18.64
C ASP A 159 -4.30 -1.58 17.63
N LEU A 160 -5.43 -2.28 17.56
CA LEU A 160 -6.44 -2.13 16.49
C LEU A 160 -7.60 -1.21 16.88
N HIS A 161 -7.39 0.12 16.82
CA HIS A 161 -8.43 1.10 17.11
C HIS A 161 -8.61 2.18 16.02
N MET A 162 -9.62 3.03 16.20
CA MET A 162 -10.12 3.97 15.19
C MET A 162 -9.18 5.14 14.87
N GLU A 163 -8.04 5.31 15.55
CA GLU A 163 -6.98 6.25 15.13
C GLU A 163 -5.96 5.59 14.20
N ASN A 164 -5.72 4.30 14.38
CA ASN A 164 -4.78 3.49 13.61
C ASN A 164 -5.38 2.96 12.28
N ILE A 165 -6.57 3.43 11.91
CA ILE A 165 -7.29 3.09 10.68
C ILE A 165 -7.65 4.36 9.93
N LEU A 166 -7.11 4.55 8.72
CA LEU A 166 -7.42 5.68 7.85
C LEU A 166 -8.45 5.28 6.80
N TYR A 167 -9.44 6.13 6.53
CA TYR A 167 -10.32 6.01 5.36
C TYR A 167 -9.82 6.89 4.22
N ASP A 168 -9.47 6.24 3.12
CA ASP A 168 -9.16 6.88 1.84
C ASP A 168 -10.42 6.86 0.95
N GLU A 169 -11.10 8.00 0.90
CA GLU A 169 -12.28 8.21 0.05
C GLU A 169 -11.94 8.11 -1.46
N SER A 170 -10.69 8.43 -1.85
CA SER A 170 -10.28 8.44 -3.26
C SER A 170 -10.07 7.03 -3.82
N ALA A 171 -9.65 6.09 -2.97
CA ALA A 171 -9.54 4.67 -3.27
C ALA A 171 -10.72 3.82 -2.73
N HIS A 172 -11.67 4.45 -2.01
CA HIS A 172 -12.78 3.83 -1.29
C HIS A 172 -12.36 2.60 -0.47
N ARG A 173 -11.35 2.77 0.41
CA ARG A 173 -10.85 1.70 1.28
C ARG A 173 -10.33 2.18 2.63
N PHE A 174 -10.13 1.23 3.54
CA PHE A 174 -9.41 1.47 4.79
C PHE A 174 -7.94 1.05 4.68
N TRP A 175 -7.10 1.72 5.46
CA TRP A 175 -5.66 1.53 5.52
C TRP A 175 -5.20 1.47 7.00
N PRO A 176 -4.47 0.43 7.45
CA PRO A 176 -3.92 0.37 8.81
C PRO A 176 -2.58 1.12 8.91
N ILE A 177 -2.32 1.70 10.08
CA ILE A 177 -1.05 2.37 10.45
C ILE A 177 -0.68 2.03 11.90
N ASP A 178 0.55 2.38 12.33
CA ASP A 178 1.06 2.12 13.68
C ASP A 178 1.12 0.60 14.01
N PHE A 179 1.87 -0.14 13.18
CA PHE A 179 1.88 -1.60 13.19
C PHE A 179 2.62 -2.19 14.40
N SER A 180 1.89 -3.00 15.17
CA SER A 180 2.43 -4.06 16.02
C SER A 180 1.81 -5.41 15.61
N ASN A 181 2.51 -6.54 15.81
CA ASN A 181 2.05 -7.84 15.30
C ASN A 181 1.99 -8.96 16.35
N SER A 182 0.79 -9.51 16.54
CA SER A 182 0.56 -10.66 17.42
C SER A 182 0.50 -12.01 16.70
N TYR A 183 0.66 -12.08 15.37
CA TYR A 183 0.46 -13.30 14.55
C TYR A 183 1.28 -14.50 15.04
N GLU A 184 2.62 -14.41 15.04
CA GLU A 184 3.48 -15.55 15.40
C GLU A 184 3.32 -15.92 16.88
N ARG A 185 3.08 -14.94 17.76
CA ARG A 185 2.69 -15.15 19.16
C ARG A 185 1.39 -15.97 19.25
N TYR A 186 0.33 -15.54 18.57
CA TYR A 186 -0.99 -16.19 18.58
C TYR A 186 -0.95 -17.64 18.08
N TYR A 187 -0.20 -17.91 17.01
CA TYR A 187 -0.09 -19.26 16.47
C TYR A 187 0.83 -20.18 17.29
N SER A 188 1.79 -19.62 18.05
CA SER A 188 2.65 -20.36 18.99
C SER A 188 2.06 -20.56 20.40
N LEU A 189 0.88 -20.01 20.72
CA LEU A 189 0.21 -20.28 22.00
C LEU A 189 -0.37 -21.70 22.06
N ASP A 190 -0.14 -22.38 23.18
CA ASP A 190 -0.88 -23.60 23.54
C ASP A 190 -2.32 -23.32 23.97
N GLY A 191 -3.14 -24.37 24.03
CA GLY A 191 -4.60 -24.31 24.19
C GLY A 191 -5.10 -23.38 25.29
N ASP A 192 -4.54 -23.47 26.51
CA ASP A 192 -5.01 -22.70 27.68
C ASP A 192 -4.75 -21.19 27.56
N LYS A 193 -3.86 -20.76 26.65
CA LYS A 193 -3.48 -19.35 26.47
C LYS A 193 -4.24 -18.68 25.32
N LYS A 194 -4.76 -19.45 24.36
CA LYS A 194 -5.52 -18.89 23.23
C LYS A 194 -6.79 -18.15 23.63
N PRO A 195 -7.63 -18.61 24.59
CA PRO A 195 -8.83 -17.88 25.01
C PRO A 195 -8.56 -16.43 25.45
N PHE A 196 -7.48 -16.18 26.21
CA PHE A 196 -7.10 -14.83 26.64
C PHE A 196 -6.59 -13.95 25.49
N ALA A 197 -5.90 -14.54 24.50
CA ALA A 197 -5.46 -13.82 23.30
C ALA A 197 -6.63 -13.52 22.34
N ASN A 198 -7.59 -14.44 22.25
CA ASN A 198 -8.88 -14.22 21.60
C ASN A 198 -9.62 -13.06 22.26
N GLU A 199 -9.89 -13.11 23.57
CA GLU A 199 -10.72 -12.14 24.29
C GLU A 199 -10.24 -10.69 24.11
N LEU A 200 -8.92 -10.45 24.18
CA LEU A 200 -8.31 -9.14 23.91
C LEU A 200 -8.51 -8.72 22.44
N SER A 201 -8.15 -9.57 21.48
CA SER A 201 -8.29 -9.25 20.06
C SER A 201 -9.76 -9.10 19.61
N GLU A 202 -10.67 -9.84 20.23
CA GLU A 202 -12.11 -9.79 19.99
C GLU A 202 -12.71 -8.50 20.57
N SER A 203 -12.23 -8.00 21.72
CA SER A 203 -12.63 -6.69 22.28
C SER A 203 -12.43 -5.56 21.26
N ASP A 204 -11.21 -5.41 20.76
CA ASP A 204 -10.84 -4.26 19.91
C ASP A 204 -11.48 -4.36 18.52
N PHE A 205 -11.43 -5.55 17.91
CA PHE A 205 -12.13 -5.85 16.65
C PHE A 205 -13.65 -5.61 16.77
N SER A 206 -14.28 -6.06 17.86
CA SER A 206 -15.72 -5.89 18.10
C SER A 206 -16.07 -4.42 18.37
N SER A 207 -15.22 -3.68 19.08
CA SER A 207 -15.37 -2.24 19.32
C SER A 207 -15.43 -1.45 18.01
N VAL A 208 -14.42 -1.63 17.13
CA VAL A 208 -14.39 -0.98 15.81
C VAL A 208 -15.57 -1.44 14.94
N LEU A 209 -15.83 -2.74 14.84
CA LEU A 209 -16.93 -3.28 14.03
C LEU A 209 -18.31 -2.79 14.51
N THR A 210 -18.51 -2.65 15.81
CA THR A 210 -19.75 -2.14 16.41
C THR A 210 -19.94 -0.65 16.15
N ALA A 211 -18.88 0.16 16.28
CA ALA A 211 -18.93 1.58 15.92
C ALA A 211 -19.27 1.77 14.43
N LEU A 212 -18.64 1.00 13.55
CA LEU A 212 -18.88 1.02 12.10
C LEU A 212 -20.31 0.61 11.72
N ARG A 213 -20.84 -0.46 12.34
CA ARG A 213 -22.22 -0.95 12.14
C ARG A 213 -23.27 0.06 12.60
N ASN A 214 -23.09 0.62 13.79
CA ASN A 214 -24.01 1.60 14.36
C ASN A 214 -23.86 2.99 13.69
N ARG A 215 -22.81 3.19 12.88
CA ARG A 215 -22.42 4.46 12.24
C ARG A 215 -22.21 5.60 13.24
N ILE A 216 -21.71 5.26 14.43
CA ILE A 216 -21.41 6.22 15.49
C ILE A 216 -19.97 6.71 15.30
N GLY A 217 -19.82 7.89 14.69
CA GLY A 217 -18.62 8.70 14.86
C GLY A 217 -18.55 9.15 16.33
N TRP A 218 -17.44 8.86 17.00
CA TRP A 218 -17.25 9.20 18.42
C TRP A 218 -16.92 10.69 18.59
N PHE A 219 -17.95 11.53 18.54
CA PHE A 219 -17.88 12.96 18.90
C PHE A 219 -18.48 13.20 20.29
N LEU A 220 -17.65 13.04 21.32
CA LEU A 220 -17.78 13.59 22.67
C LEU A 220 -16.41 14.07 23.16
#